data_AF-A0A2N2KWI4-F1
#
_entry.id   AF-A0A2N2KWI4-F1
#
_cell.length_a   1.000
_cell.length_b   1.000
_cell.length_c   1.000
_cell.angle_alpha   90.00
_cell.angle_beta   90.00
_cell.angle_gamma   90.00
#
_symmetry.space_group_name_H-M   'P 1'
#
loop_
_entity.id
_entity.type
_entity.pdbx_description
1 polymer ?
#
loop_
_entity_poly.entity_id
_entity_poly.type
_entity_poly.pdbx_seq_one_letter_code
_entity_poly.pdbx_strand_id
1 'polypeptide(L)'
;MPKRRTIIVEELDPQGIDSFSDAQKEFYASMGYKPYMNEDDKIVWLSPELHSLRIHAKTRRPFLSRLIFKKKIAIPQRRRHRNWFVKLIRHNWLLFLILIGVMAFVLFYMNYYYLAP
;
A
#
# COMPACT_ATOMS: atom_id res chain seq x y z
N MET A 1 -3.46 -10.15 -7.24
CA MET A 1 -2.80 -10.35 -8.55
C MET A 1 -1.96 -9.13 -8.89
N PRO A 2 -0.66 -9.25 -9.19
CA PRO A 2 0.13 -8.11 -9.65
C PRO A 2 -0.32 -7.71 -11.06
N LYS A 3 -0.76 -6.44 -11.24
CA LYS A 3 -1.11 -5.89 -12.56
C LYS A 3 0.12 -6.00 -13.47
N ARG A 4 0.03 -6.80 -14.54
CA ARG A 4 1.06 -6.89 -15.58
C ARG A 4 1.22 -5.50 -16.21
N ARG A 5 2.42 -4.94 -16.16
CA ARG A 5 2.74 -3.66 -16.81
C ARG A 5 3.19 -3.97 -18.24
N THR A 6 2.48 -3.46 -19.24
CA THR A 6 2.84 -3.64 -20.65
C THR A 6 4.02 -2.75 -21.01
N ILE A 7 4.90 -3.28 -21.85
CA ILE A 7 6.14 -2.63 -22.28
C ILE A 7 5.87 -1.91 -23.59
N ILE A 8 6.40 -0.69 -23.70
CA ILE A 8 6.25 0.19 -24.85
C ILE A 8 7.47 0.00 -25.75
N VAL A 9 7.23 -0.23 -27.04
CA VAL A 9 8.23 -0.52 -28.06
C VAL A 9 8.52 0.71 -28.92
N GLU A 10 7.49 1.46 -29.31
CA GLU A 10 7.64 2.54 -30.29
C GLU A 10 6.63 3.67 -30.05
N GLU A 11 7.06 4.91 -30.28
CA GLU A 11 6.17 6.08 -30.33
C GLU A 11 5.53 6.13 -31.72
N LEU A 12 4.19 6.09 -31.80
CA LEU A 12 3.50 6.24 -33.07
C LEU A 12 3.08 7.70 -33.28
N ASP A 13 3.00 8.09 -34.55
CA ASP A 13 2.36 9.35 -34.94
C ASP A 13 0.83 9.22 -34.76
N PRO A 14 0.17 10.10 -33.98
CA PRO A 14 -1.28 10.11 -33.80
C PRO A 14 -2.10 10.18 -35.09
N GLN A 15 -1.54 10.68 -36.19
CA GLN A 15 -2.27 10.76 -37.47
C GLN A 15 -2.27 9.44 -38.26
N GLY A 16 -1.30 8.55 -38.01
CA GLY A 16 -1.13 7.28 -38.74
C GLY A 16 -1.90 6.09 -38.17
N ILE A 17 -2.85 6.30 -37.27
CA ILE A 17 -3.52 5.24 -36.51
C ILE A 17 -4.94 5.03 -37.02
N ASP A 18 -5.16 3.97 -37.79
CA ASP A 18 -6.49 3.61 -38.31
C ASP A 18 -7.42 2.99 -37.25
N SER A 19 -6.85 2.54 -36.12
CA SER A 19 -7.60 1.80 -35.10
C SER A 19 -8.50 2.67 -34.21
N PHE A 20 -8.45 4.00 -34.33
CA PHE A 20 -9.22 4.94 -33.50
C PHE A 20 -9.94 5.96 -34.38
N SER A 21 -11.15 6.35 -33.99
CA SER A 21 -11.90 7.43 -34.64
C SER A 21 -11.21 8.78 -34.42
N ASP A 22 -11.34 9.70 -35.38
CA ASP A 22 -10.68 11.01 -35.31
C ASP A 22 -11.10 11.83 -34.07
N ALA A 23 -12.36 11.72 -33.65
CA ALA A 23 -12.83 12.35 -32.41
C ALA A 23 -12.11 11.81 -31.16
N GLN A 24 -11.77 10.52 -31.15
CA GLN A 24 -11.02 9.90 -30.04
C GLN A 24 -9.56 10.35 -30.05
N LYS A 25 -8.94 10.42 -31.24
CA LYS A 25 -7.58 10.95 -31.39
C LYS A 25 -7.48 12.38 -30.87
N GLU A 26 -8.44 13.23 -31.24
CA GLU A 26 -8.49 14.63 -30.81
C GLU A 26 -8.69 14.75 -29.30
N PHE A 27 -9.59 13.95 -28.72
CA PHE A 27 -9.81 13.90 -27.27
C PHE A 27 -8.53 13.52 -26.52
N TYR A 28 -7.83 12.46 -26.94
CA TYR A 28 -6.58 12.05 -26.28
C TYR A 28 -5.46 13.07 -26.49
N ALA A 29 -5.34 13.66 -27.69
CA ALA A 29 -4.38 14.72 -27.98
C ALA A 29 -4.61 15.97 -27.11
N SER A 30 -5.87 16.38 -26.91
CA SER A 30 -6.23 17.53 -26.05
C SER A 30 -5.80 17.34 -24.60
N MET A 31 -5.79 16.09 -24.13
CA MET A 31 -5.33 15.73 -22.79
C MET A 31 -3.81 15.49 -22.71
N GLY A 32 -3.08 15.68 -23.81
CA GLY A 32 -1.63 15.50 -23.88
C GLY A 32 -1.19 14.04 -23.91
N TYR A 33 -2.08 13.10 -24.25
CA TYR A 33 -1.72 11.70 -24.42
C TYR A 33 -1.10 11.48 -25.81
N LYS A 34 -0.07 10.63 -25.85
CA LYS A 34 0.57 10.18 -27.08
C LYS A 34 0.28 8.69 -27.31
N PRO A 35 0.14 8.26 -28.57
CA PRO A 35 -0.05 6.85 -28.87
C PRO A 35 1.28 6.11 -28.91
N TYR A 36 1.28 4.92 -28.33
CA TYR A 36 2.46 4.06 -28.21
C TYR A 36 2.12 2.63 -28.60
N MET A 37 3.06 1.93 -29.23
CA MET A 37 2.94 0.50 -29.50
C MET A 37 3.48 -0.29 -28.32
N ASN A 38 2.73 -1.30 -27.86
CA ASN A 38 3.26 -2.26 -26.89
C ASN A 38 3.92 -3.47 -27.58
N GLU A 39 4.62 -4.30 -26.80
CA GLU A 39 5.19 -5.60 -27.25
C GLU A 39 4.17 -6.57 -27.88
N ASP A 40 2.87 -6.38 -27.61
CA ASP A 40 1.78 -7.19 -28.17
C ASP A 40 1.18 -6.57 -29.46
N ASP A 41 1.90 -5.66 -30.13
CA ASP A 41 1.44 -4.86 -31.30
C ASP A 41 0.13 -4.08 -31.08
N LYS A 42 -0.20 -3.80 -29.81
CA LYS A 42 -1.39 -3.03 -29.44
C LYS A 42 -1.05 -1.57 -29.21
N ILE A 43 -1.87 -0.71 -29.79
CA ILE A 43 -1.79 0.74 -29.63
C ILE A 43 -2.41 1.16 -28.30
N VAL A 44 -1.64 1.87 -27.47
CA VAL A 44 -2.09 2.39 -26.18
C VAL A 44 -1.75 3.87 -26.07
N TRP A 45 -2.75 4.67 -25.72
CA TRP A 45 -2.59 6.09 -25.44
C TRP A 45 -2.08 6.28 -24.00
N LEU A 46 -0.94 6.95 -23.85
CA LEU A 46 -0.31 7.18 -22.54
C LEU A 46 0.13 8.63 -22.39
N SER A 47 0.11 9.10 -21.14
CA SER A 47 0.73 10.38 -20.83
C SER A 47 2.26 10.24 -20.88
N PRO A 48 2.99 11.32 -21.25
CA PRO A 48 4.45 11.33 -21.27
C PRO A 48 5.08 10.94 -19.93
N GLU A 49 4.40 11.23 -18.81
CA GLU A 49 4.85 10.86 -17.47
C GLU A 49 4.82 9.34 -17.25
N LEU A 50 3.75 8.68 -17.73
CA LEU A 50 3.58 7.22 -17.63
C LEU A 50 4.47 6.46 -18.60
N HIS A 51 4.88 7.10 -19.71
CA HIS A 51 5.80 6.53 -20.69
C HIS A 51 7.15 6.14 -20.06
N SER A 52 7.79 7.08 -19.35
CA SER A 52 9.09 6.86 -18.68
C SER A 52 9.05 5.71 -17.65
N LEU A 53 7.92 5.55 -16.96
CA LEU A 53 7.70 4.51 -15.95
C LEU A 53 7.50 3.12 -16.57
N ARG A 54 7.07 3.04 -17.84
CA ARG A 54 6.84 1.78 -18.55
C ARG A 54 8.07 1.31 -19.35
N ILE A 55 8.87 2.23 -19.90
CA ILE A 55 10.13 1.89 -20.59
C ILE A 55 11.07 1.11 -19.66
N HIS A 56 11.19 1.53 -18.40
CA HIS A 56 12.08 0.88 -17.42
C HIS A 56 11.41 -0.25 -16.62
N ALA A 57 10.20 -0.70 -16.99
CA ALA A 57 9.51 -1.75 -16.26
C ALA A 57 10.26 -3.10 -16.28
N LYS A 58 11.08 -3.34 -17.31
CA LYS A 58 11.94 -4.53 -17.46
C LYS A 58 13.30 -4.42 -16.76
N THR A 59 13.64 -3.29 -16.14
CA THR A 59 14.85 -3.17 -15.31
C THR A 59 14.66 -3.98 -14.02
N ARG A 60 14.66 -5.30 -14.16
CA ARG A 60 14.76 -6.26 -13.07
C ARG A 60 16.10 -5.96 -12.41
N ARG A 61 16.05 -5.22 -11.29
CA ARG A 61 17.20 -5.16 -10.38
C ARG A 61 17.70 -6.60 -10.20
N PRO A 62 18.98 -6.89 -10.49
CA PRO A 62 19.50 -8.24 -10.38
C PRO A 62 19.14 -8.79 -9.01
N PHE A 63 18.68 -10.04 -8.95
CA PHE A 63 18.19 -10.64 -7.71
C PHE A 63 19.20 -10.50 -6.55
N LEU A 64 20.48 -10.56 -6.90
CA LEU A 64 21.62 -10.33 -6.02
C LEU A 64 21.70 -8.90 -5.44
N SER A 65 21.36 -7.85 -6.22
CA SER A 65 21.35 -6.48 -5.69
C SER A 65 20.19 -6.22 -4.73
N ARG A 66 19.10 -7.00 -4.78
CA ARG A 66 18.01 -6.95 -3.78
C ARG A 66 18.40 -7.59 -2.44
N LEU A 67 19.31 -8.55 -2.46
CA LEU A 67 19.81 -9.23 -1.27
C LEU A 67 20.86 -8.37 -0.54
N ILE A 68 21.78 -7.76 -1.28
CA ILE A 68 22.91 -6.99 -0.72
C ILE A 68 22.50 -5.55 -0.38
N PHE A 69 21.79 -4.87 -1.29
CA PHE A 69 21.25 -3.54 -1.06
C PHE A 69 19.78 -3.62 -0.65
N LYS A 70 19.52 -4.22 0.52
CA LYS A 70 18.34 -3.85 1.30
C LYS A 70 18.54 -2.42 1.79
N LYS A 71 18.43 -1.44 0.88
CA LYS A 71 18.18 -0.06 1.29
C LYS A 71 16.93 -0.19 2.17
N LYS A 72 17.08 0.13 3.47
CA LYS A 72 15.96 0.27 4.39
C LYS A 72 15.13 1.44 3.87
N ILE A 73 14.41 1.21 2.78
CA ILE A 73 13.27 2.02 2.42
C ILE A 73 12.40 1.83 3.64
N ALA A 74 12.30 2.87 4.46
CA ALA A 74 11.31 2.96 5.50
C ALA A 74 9.98 2.97 4.75
N ILE A 75 9.54 1.78 4.30
CA ILE A 75 8.16 1.53 3.94
C ILE A 75 7.45 1.97 5.21
N PRO A 76 6.64 3.04 5.18
CA PRO A 76 5.90 3.43 6.36
C PRO A 76 5.08 2.21 6.71
N GLN A 77 5.54 1.45 7.70
CA GLN A 77 4.83 0.27 8.17
C GLN A 77 3.48 0.83 8.55
N ARG A 78 2.47 0.44 7.77
CA ARG A 78 1.07 0.77 8.01
C ARG A 78 0.87 0.44 9.49
N ARG A 79 0.78 1.48 10.33
CA ARG A 79 0.90 1.34 11.79
C ARG A 79 -0.05 0.21 12.17
N ARG A 80 0.50 -0.96 12.53
CA ARG A 80 -0.29 -2.15 12.85
C ARG A 80 -1.29 -1.66 13.88
N HIS A 81 -2.57 -1.65 13.51
CA HIS A 81 -3.61 -0.99 14.28
C HIS A 81 -3.48 -1.46 15.72
N ARG A 82 -2.95 -0.61 16.59
CA ARG A 82 -2.57 -1.01 17.92
C ARG A 82 -3.87 -1.35 18.63
N ASN A 83 -4.00 -2.61 19.06
CA ASN A 83 -5.24 -3.13 19.64
C ASN A 83 -5.82 -2.11 20.62
N TRP A 84 -7.06 -1.70 20.38
CA TRP A 84 -7.74 -0.64 21.13
C TRP A 84 -7.75 -0.95 22.64
N PHE A 85 -7.87 -2.23 23.01
CA PHE A 85 -7.71 -2.74 24.37
C PHE A 85 -6.38 -2.33 25.02
N VAL A 86 -5.25 -2.43 24.31
CA VAL A 86 -3.93 -2.05 24.83
C VAL A 86 -3.81 -0.54 25.02
N LYS A 87 -4.54 0.25 24.23
CA LYS A 87 -4.61 1.70 24.41
C LYS A 87 -5.45 2.05 25.65
N LEU A 88 -6.56 1.33 25.85
CA LEU A 88 -7.49 1.52 26.95
C LEU A 88 -6.86 1.12 28.30
N ILE A 89 -6.19 -0.04 28.36
CA ILE A 89 -5.46 -0.50 29.57
C ILE A 89 -4.35 0.48 29.94
N ARG A 90 -3.56 0.96 28.96
CA ARG A 90 -2.49 1.92 29.24
C ARG A 90 -3.02 3.27 29.75
N HIS A 91 -4.14 3.74 29.22
CA HIS A 91 -4.71 5.02 29.64
C HIS A 91 -5.35 4.91 31.02
N ASN A 92 -6.03 3.80 31.30
CA ASN A 92 -6.80 3.58 32.52
C ASN A 92 -6.11 2.64 33.53
N TRP A 93 -4.79 2.51 33.48
CA TRP A 93 -4.03 1.54 34.28
C TRP A 93 -4.26 1.69 35.79
N LEU A 94 -4.43 2.93 36.26
CA LEU A 94 -4.72 3.27 37.64
C LEU A 94 -6.08 2.74 38.10
N LEU A 95 -7.10 2.79 37.24
CA LEU A 95 -8.42 2.21 37.53
C LEU A 95 -8.34 0.69 37.69
N PHE A 96 -7.54 0.01 36.86
CA PHE A 96 -7.32 -1.42 36.99
C PHE A 96 -6.59 -1.77 38.30
N LEU A 97 -5.63 -0.96 38.74
CA LEU A 97 -4.97 -1.13 40.04
C LEU A 97 -5.94 -1.01 41.21
N ILE A 98 -6.79 0.03 41.19
CA ILE A 98 -7.81 0.23 42.23
C ILE A 98 -8.79 -0.95 42.24
N LEU A 99 -9.26 -1.38 41.07
CA LEU A 99 -10.17 -2.53 40.93
C LEU A 99 -9.56 -3.80 41.53
N ILE A 100 -8.30 -4.10 41.22
CA ILE A 100 -7.58 -5.26 41.76
C ILE A 100 -7.43 -5.13 43.29
N GLY A 101 -7.08 -3.94 43.79
CA GLY A 101 -6.94 -3.69 45.23
C GLY A 101 -8.25 -3.89 45.99
N VAL A 102 -9.36 -3.37 45.47
CA VAL A 102 -10.70 -3.55 46.06
C VAL A 102 -11.09 -5.02 46.03
N MET A 103 -10.87 -5.72 44.91
CA MET A 103 -11.18 -7.15 44.80
C MET A 103 -10.37 -7.99 45.79
N ALA A 104 -9.07 -7.72 45.93
CA ALA A 104 -8.20 -8.38 46.90
C ALA A 104 -8.63 -8.10 48.34
N PHE A 105 -9.01 -6.86 48.66
CA PHE A 105 -9.52 -6.48 49.97
C PHE A 105 -10.82 -7.22 50.32
N VAL A 106 -11.78 -7.28 49.38
CA VAL A 106 -13.04 -8.00 49.59
C VAL A 106 -12.78 -9.49 49.80
N LEU A 107 -11.91 -10.10 49.01
CA LEU A 107 -11.54 -11.52 49.18
C LEU A 107 -10.86 -11.77 50.53
N PHE A 108 -9.94 -10.89 50.94
CA PHE A 108 -9.29 -10.98 52.24
C PHE A 108 -10.29 -10.81 53.38
N TYR A 109 -11.17 -9.82 53.30
CA TYR A 109 -12.20 -9.55 54.31
C TYR A 109 -13.17 -10.73 54.44
N MET A 110 -13.67 -11.24 53.31
CA MET A 110 -14.55 -12.42 53.30
C MET A 110 -13.84 -13.63 53.91
N ASN A 111 -12.58 -13.88 53.54
CA ASN A 111 -11.82 -15.00 54.10
C ASN A 111 -11.58 -14.82 55.61
N TYR A 112 -11.23 -13.62 56.06
CA TYR A 112 -10.98 -13.33 57.47
C TYR A 112 -12.25 -13.49 58.32
N TYR A 113 -13.41 -13.03 57.84
CA TYR A 113 -14.66 -13.08 58.61
C TYR A 113 -15.42 -14.41 58.50
N TYR A 114 -15.34 -15.12 57.36
CA TYR A 114 -16.09 -16.36 57.16
C TYR A 114 -15.29 -17.64 57.39
N LEU A 115 -13.95 -17.59 57.29
CA LEU A 115 -13.10 -18.77 57.47
C LEU A 115 -12.31 -18.78 58.79
N ALA A 116 -12.24 -17.68 59.53
CA ALA A 116 -11.60 -17.62 60.84
C ALA A 116 -12.60 -17.24 61.95
N PRO A 117 -13.38 -18.20 62.48
CA PRO A 117 -13.85 -18.15 63.86
C PRO A 117 -12.71 -18.42 64.85
#